data_AF-W1NAT8-F1
#
_entry.id   AF-W1NAT8-F1
#
_cell.length_a   1.000
_cell.length_b   1.000
_cell.length_c   1.000
_cell.angle_alpha   90.00
_cell.angle_beta   90.00
_cell.angle_gamma   90.00
#
_symmetry.space_group_name_H-M   'P 1'
#
loop_
_entity.id
_entity.type
_entity.pdbx_description
1 polymer ?
#
loop_
_entity_poly.entity_id
_entity_poly.type
_entity_poly.pdbx_seq_one_letter_code
_entity_poly.pdbx_strand_id
1 'polypeptide(L)'
;MADDSELAGLVGNIVFTGLYEHLSEAVQGVESCRDVIRHTLTQHGAGLPRQTRLIQELQWVTETLQSEMDSTASDSQLAGDACLGLIPVVDQLQDTRDLFAHCRLVHHDTEDPEAWVTLALTLVGLSTILASPAKGILKLAVIHTQGKSNVGNAVADGTRSIASFIAAPNSQSLMGPVNPSLAIRRAADAIDLLKAELSISRVLETFDAWLTQVEDIRLWANKQMTPFMHQWWDAHLMMARSVRALAPTKLTDSSAATMATLEGIKAALLRMADQLDETLAGTFGNVSPDTFRERHRESIANLSANLKCILGELST
;
A
#
# COMPACT_ATOMS: atom_id res chain seq x y z
N MET A 1 -6.60 33.34 -8.51
CA MET A 1 -6.17 32.12 -7.81
C MET A 1 -7.00 31.00 -8.41
N ALA A 2 -6.37 29.99 -9.00
CA ALA A 2 -7.10 28.77 -9.34
C ALA A 2 -7.65 28.19 -8.02
N ASP A 3 -8.83 27.60 -8.08
CA ASP A 3 -9.42 26.90 -6.94
C ASP A 3 -8.51 25.71 -6.59
N ASP A 4 -8.15 25.54 -5.31
CA ASP A 4 -7.30 24.42 -4.88
C ASP A 4 -7.96 23.06 -5.21
N SER A 5 -9.28 23.02 -5.47
CA SER A 5 -9.98 21.83 -5.97
C SER A 5 -9.71 21.49 -7.44
N GLU A 6 -9.40 22.47 -8.31
CA GLU A 6 -9.05 22.22 -9.73
C GLU A 6 -7.64 21.63 -9.90
N LEU A 7 -6.83 21.67 -8.84
CA LEU A 7 -5.46 21.17 -8.79
C LEU A 7 -5.35 19.80 -8.11
N ALA A 8 -6.45 19.28 -7.56
CA ALA A 8 -6.47 18.04 -6.80
C ALA A 8 -5.99 16.86 -7.66
N GLY A 9 -4.91 16.23 -7.21
CA GLY A 9 -4.32 15.04 -7.83
C GLY A 9 -3.36 15.34 -8.98
N LEU A 10 -3.18 16.61 -9.38
CA LEU A 10 -2.28 16.95 -10.49
C LEU A 10 -0.81 16.65 -10.14
N VAL A 11 -0.39 17.03 -8.93
CA VAL A 11 1.00 16.83 -8.48
C VAL A 11 1.28 15.35 -8.26
N GLY A 12 0.37 14.65 -7.59
CA GLY A 12 0.41 13.22 -7.33
C GLY A 12 0.47 12.42 -8.63
N ASN A 13 -0.38 12.72 -9.62
CA ASN A 13 -0.38 12.01 -10.91
C ASN A 13 0.95 12.18 -11.66
N ILE A 14 1.53 13.38 -11.64
CA ILE A 14 2.85 13.63 -12.23
C ILE A 14 3.91 12.78 -11.52
N VAL A 15 3.94 12.81 -10.19
CA VAL A 15 4.90 12.04 -9.40
C VAL A 15 4.74 10.53 -9.63
N PHE A 16 3.52 10.00 -9.62
CA PHE A 16 3.25 8.58 -9.88
C PHE A 16 3.69 8.16 -11.27
N THR A 17 3.44 8.99 -12.29
CA THR A 17 3.89 8.72 -13.66
C THR A 17 5.41 8.59 -13.71
N GLY A 18 6.14 9.56 -13.14
CA GLY A 18 7.59 9.51 -13.10
C GLY A 18 8.14 8.33 -12.30
N LEU A 19 7.54 8.01 -11.15
CA LEU A 19 7.92 6.84 -10.36
C LEU A 19 7.68 5.52 -11.11
N TYR A 20 6.62 5.43 -11.90
CA TYR A 20 6.32 4.24 -12.70
C TYR A 20 7.28 4.09 -13.90
N GLU A 21 7.60 5.20 -14.58
CA GLU A 21 8.55 5.23 -15.69
C GLU A 21 9.98 4.90 -15.23
N HIS A 22 10.36 5.34 -14.03
CA HIS A 22 11.69 5.16 -13.44
C HIS A 22 11.71 4.15 -12.28
N LEU A 23 10.83 3.15 -12.31
CA LEU A 23 10.61 2.23 -11.19
C LEU A 23 11.90 1.52 -10.73
N SER A 24 12.74 1.09 -11.68
CA SER A 24 13.99 0.38 -11.39
C SER A 24 15.04 1.24 -10.69
N GLU A 25 14.98 2.55 -10.87
CA GLU A 25 15.81 3.52 -10.15
C GLU A 25 15.19 3.84 -8.79
N ALA A 26 13.89 4.14 -8.75
CA ALA A 26 13.18 4.53 -7.53
C ALA A 26 13.22 3.45 -6.43
N VAL A 27 13.23 2.17 -6.81
CA VAL A 27 13.29 1.04 -5.87
C VAL A 27 14.66 0.86 -5.21
N GLN A 28 15.74 1.49 -5.70
CA GLN A 28 17.09 1.27 -5.16
C GLN A 28 17.25 1.83 -3.73
N GLY A 29 16.38 2.76 -3.31
CA GLY A 29 16.38 3.29 -1.96
C GLY A 29 15.63 4.62 -1.85
N VAL A 30 15.55 5.12 -0.62
CA VAL A 30 14.83 6.36 -0.29
C VAL A 30 15.42 7.57 -1.04
N GLU A 31 16.76 7.64 -1.14
CA GLU A 31 17.44 8.73 -1.85
C GLU A 31 17.18 8.69 -3.36
N SER A 32 17.28 7.51 -3.98
CA SER A 32 16.98 7.34 -5.41
C SER A 32 15.52 7.66 -5.73
N CYS A 33 14.59 7.23 -4.88
CA CYS A 33 13.18 7.60 -4.99
C CYS A 33 12.98 9.12 -4.94
N ARG A 34 13.63 9.80 -3.99
CA ARG A 34 13.60 11.27 -3.89
C ARG A 34 14.14 11.94 -5.16
N ASP A 35 15.23 11.44 -5.70
CA ASP A 35 15.87 12.04 -6.88
C ASP A 35 14.97 11.90 -8.12
N VAL A 36 14.31 10.76 -8.30
CA VAL A 36 13.27 10.56 -9.32
C VAL A 36 12.14 11.57 -9.13
N ILE A 37 11.55 11.68 -7.93
CA ILE A 37 10.46 12.63 -7.64
C ILE A 37 10.86 14.06 -8.02
N ARG A 38 12.05 14.49 -7.61
CA ARG A 38 12.55 15.85 -7.89
C ARG A 38 12.82 16.08 -9.37
N HIS A 39 13.34 15.09 -10.06
CA HIS A 39 13.55 15.14 -11.49
C HIS A 39 12.22 15.31 -12.22
N THR A 40 11.23 14.47 -11.91
CA THR A 40 9.88 14.52 -12.48
C THR A 40 9.20 15.86 -12.23
N LEU A 41 9.18 16.35 -10.98
CA LEU A 41 8.60 17.65 -10.65
C LEU A 41 9.30 18.81 -11.38
N THR A 42 10.62 18.71 -11.61
CA THR A 42 11.37 19.72 -12.35
C THR A 42 11.05 19.69 -13.84
N GLN A 43 10.98 18.50 -14.44
CA GLN A 43 10.68 18.32 -15.86
C GLN A 43 9.25 18.73 -16.21
N HIS A 44 8.28 18.39 -15.36
CA HIS A 44 6.86 18.66 -15.59
C HIS A 44 6.36 19.94 -14.89
N GLY A 45 7.24 20.67 -14.20
CA GLY A 45 6.90 21.83 -13.36
C GLY A 45 6.33 23.04 -14.11
N ALA A 46 6.49 23.11 -15.43
CA ALA A 46 5.89 24.18 -16.25
C ALA A 46 4.34 24.19 -16.20
N GLY A 47 3.72 23.05 -15.92
CA GLY A 47 2.27 22.90 -15.75
C GLY A 47 1.79 22.94 -14.30
N LEU A 48 2.70 23.06 -13.33
CA LEU A 48 2.36 23.04 -11.90
C LEU A 48 2.07 24.45 -11.35
N PRO A 49 1.27 24.55 -10.28
CA PRO A 49 1.10 25.80 -9.54
C PRO A 49 2.44 26.39 -9.12
N ARG A 50 2.55 27.72 -9.14
CA ARG A 50 3.70 28.45 -8.58
C ARG A 50 3.72 28.30 -7.05
N GLN A 51 4.28 27.21 -6.59
CA GLN A 51 4.48 26.88 -5.19
C GLN A 51 5.97 26.57 -4.95
N THR A 52 6.38 26.55 -3.69
CA THR A 52 7.72 26.07 -3.35
C THR A 52 7.79 24.56 -3.63
N ARG A 53 8.99 24.06 -3.96
CA ARG A 53 9.20 22.62 -4.17
C ARG A 53 8.71 21.78 -2.99
N LEU A 54 8.94 22.26 -1.77
CA LEU A 54 8.49 21.58 -0.55
C LEU A 54 6.97 21.47 -0.47
N ILE A 55 6.22 22.50 -0.87
CA ILE A 55 4.75 22.44 -0.90
C ILE A 55 4.30 21.42 -1.94
N GLN A 56 4.95 21.34 -3.10
CA GLN A 56 4.64 20.33 -4.13
C GLN A 56 4.95 18.91 -3.64
N GLU A 57 6.08 18.70 -2.99
CA GLU A 57 6.44 17.42 -2.38
C GLU A 57 5.45 17.03 -1.25
N LEU A 58 4.99 17.99 -0.44
CA LEU A 58 3.92 17.74 0.55
C LEU A 58 2.54 17.50 -0.08
N GLN A 59 2.26 18.15 -1.21
CA GLN A 59 1.03 17.99 -1.96
C GLN A 59 0.93 16.59 -2.53
N TRP A 60 1.99 16.05 -3.15
CA TRP A 60 2.00 14.68 -3.66
C TRP A 60 1.71 13.65 -2.55
N VAL A 61 2.33 13.83 -1.37
CA VAL A 61 2.07 12.96 -0.21
C VAL A 61 0.61 13.06 0.22
N THR A 62 0.09 14.28 0.37
CA THR A 62 -1.30 14.51 0.80
C THR A 62 -2.29 13.95 -0.22
N GLU A 63 -2.07 14.15 -1.52
CA GLU A 63 -2.89 13.61 -2.60
C GLU A 63 -2.85 12.08 -2.66
N THR A 64 -1.70 11.47 -2.39
CA THR A 64 -1.57 10.01 -2.28
C THR A 64 -2.43 9.47 -1.15
N LEU A 65 -2.40 10.11 0.01
CA LEU A 65 -3.21 9.71 1.17
C LEU A 65 -4.71 9.98 0.98
N GLN A 66 -5.05 10.99 0.18
CA GLN A 66 -6.42 11.32 -0.21
C GLN A 66 -7.00 10.37 -1.24
N SER A 67 -6.16 9.74 -2.07
CA SER A 67 -6.65 8.85 -3.12
C SER A 67 -7.51 7.75 -2.49
N GLU A 68 -8.78 7.70 -2.90
CA GLU A 68 -9.67 6.66 -2.43
C GLU A 68 -9.34 5.36 -3.17
N MET A 69 -9.55 4.22 -2.50
CA MET A 69 -9.59 2.95 -3.23
C MET A 69 -10.81 2.98 -4.15
N ASP A 70 -10.56 3.19 -5.43
CA ASP A 70 -11.60 3.19 -6.44
C ASP A 70 -12.08 1.75 -6.66
N SER A 71 -13.30 1.44 -6.19
CA SER A 71 -13.93 0.13 -6.41
C SER A 71 -14.22 -0.17 -7.89
N THR A 72 -14.08 0.83 -8.76
CA THR A 72 -14.20 0.72 -10.23
C THR A 72 -12.85 0.67 -10.95
N ALA A 73 -11.74 0.67 -10.21
CA ALA A 73 -10.40 0.57 -10.79
C ALA A 73 -10.27 -0.68 -11.66
N SER A 74 -9.74 -0.50 -12.87
CA SER A 74 -9.45 -1.60 -13.78
C SER A 74 -8.32 -2.49 -13.24
N ASP A 75 -8.29 -3.75 -13.67
CA ASP A 75 -7.23 -4.70 -13.31
C ASP A 75 -5.82 -4.17 -13.60
N SER A 76 -5.66 -3.39 -14.68
CA SER A 76 -4.40 -2.74 -15.04
C SER A 76 -4.01 -1.60 -14.11
N GLN A 77 -4.97 -0.83 -13.60
CA GLN A 77 -4.71 0.22 -12.62
C GLN A 77 -4.28 -0.40 -11.30
N LEU A 78 -5.01 -1.43 -10.83
CA LEU A 78 -4.65 -2.18 -9.63
C LEU A 78 -3.26 -2.82 -9.75
N ALA A 79 -2.92 -3.38 -10.91
CA ALA A 79 -1.59 -3.93 -11.16
C ALA A 79 -0.49 -2.84 -11.20
N GLY A 80 -0.79 -1.67 -11.75
CA GLY A 80 0.12 -0.52 -11.75
C GLY A 80 0.39 0.00 -10.34
N ASP A 81 -0.65 0.14 -9.52
CA ASP A 81 -0.55 0.52 -8.11
C ASP A 81 0.28 -0.51 -7.31
N ALA A 82 0.07 -1.80 -7.57
CA ALA A 82 0.88 -2.86 -6.96
C ALA A 82 2.35 -2.80 -7.38
N CYS A 83 2.66 -2.38 -8.62
CA CYS A 83 4.04 -2.14 -9.05
C CYS A 83 4.68 -0.96 -8.31
N LEU A 84 3.93 0.13 -8.09
CA LEU A 84 4.39 1.28 -7.33
C LEU A 84 4.67 0.92 -5.86
N GLY A 85 3.89 0.00 -5.28
CA GLY A 85 4.14 -0.60 -3.96
C GLY A 85 5.42 -1.46 -3.86
N LEU A 86 6.17 -1.63 -4.96
CA LEU A 86 7.53 -2.17 -4.91
C LEU A 86 8.54 -1.12 -4.44
N ILE A 87 8.25 0.18 -4.53
CA ILE A 87 9.11 1.23 -3.97
C ILE A 87 8.83 1.33 -2.47
N PRO A 88 9.82 1.12 -1.58
CA PRO A 88 9.58 1.01 -0.13
C PRO A 88 8.77 2.16 0.47
N VAL A 89 9.09 3.41 0.13
CA VAL A 89 8.41 4.57 0.70
C VAL A 89 7.00 4.75 0.14
N VAL A 90 6.80 4.38 -1.13
CA VAL A 90 5.46 4.40 -1.75
C VAL A 90 4.60 3.30 -1.16
N ASP A 91 5.14 2.12 -0.86
CA ASP A 91 4.42 1.04 -0.17
C ASP A 91 3.91 1.51 1.20
N GLN A 92 4.74 2.20 1.99
CA GLN A 92 4.34 2.75 3.29
C GLN A 92 3.28 3.86 3.16
N LEU A 93 3.33 4.65 2.09
CA LEU A 93 2.30 5.66 1.79
C LEU A 93 0.98 5.01 1.38
N GLN A 94 1.00 3.99 0.52
CA GLN A 94 -0.17 3.21 0.13
C GLN A 94 -0.80 2.52 1.34
N ASP A 95 0.02 1.92 2.20
CA ASP A 95 -0.40 1.34 3.46
C ASP A 95 -1.11 2.36 4.37
N THR A 96 -0.55 3.57 4.51
CA THR A 96 -1.12 4.64 5.32
C THR A 96 -2.44 5.16 4.73
N ARG A 97 -2.50 5.29 3.40
CA ARG A 97 -3.72 5.61 2.66
C ARG A 97 -4.80 4.57 2.93
N ASP A 98 -4.48 3.29 2.79
CA ASP A 98 -5.42 2.18 2.98
C ASP A 98 -5.94 2.17 4.43
N LEU A 99 -5.09 2.41 5.43
CA LEU A 99 -5.52 2.56 6.82
C LEU A 99 -6.46 3.74 7.06
N PHE A 100 -6.20 4.89 6.44
CA PHE A 100 -7.15 6.01 6.52
C PHE A 100 -8.48 5.66 5.87
N ALA A 101 -8.48 4.95 4.73
CA ALA A 101 -9.69 4.51 4.06
C ALA A 101 -10.49 3.51 4.93
N HIS A 102 -9.84 2.51 5.53
CA HIS A 102 -10.52 1.55 6.43
C HIS A 102 -10.96 2.19 7.74
N CYS A 103 -10.20 3.14 8.29
CA CYS A 103 -10.67 3.94 9.43
C CYS A 103 -11.92 4.76 9.05
N ARG A 104 -11.99 5.30 7.83
CA ARG A 104 -13.18 6.03 7.35
C ARG A 104 -14.39 5.12 7.22
N LEU A 105 -14.22 3.92 6.68
CA LEU A 105 -15.29 2.91 6.58
C LEU A 105 -15.83 2.54 7.98
N VAL A 106 -14.93 2.23 8.92
CA VAL A 106 -15.31 1.92 10.31
C VAL A 106 -15.94 3.13 11.01
N HIS A 107 -15.46 4.34 10.75
CA HIS A 107 -16.02 5.53 11.36
C HIS A 107 -17.43 5.86 10.83
N HIS A 108 -17.71 5.50 9.59
CA HIS A 108 -19.03 5.66 8.98
C HIS A 108 -20.08 4.74 9.63
N ASP A 109 -19.73 3.47 9.85
CA ASP A 109 -20.53 2.51 10.59
C ASP A 109 -19.65 1.69 11.54
N THR A 110 -19.67 2.06 12.82
CA THR A 110 -18.83 1.40 13.84
C THR A 110 -19.31 -0.02 14.18
N GLU A 111 -20.51 -0.38 13.75
CA GLU A 111 -21.10 -1.69 13.98
C GLU A 111 -20.93 -2.64 12.80
N ASP A 112 -20.40 -2.17 11.66
CA ASP A 112 -20.13 -3.02 10.50
C ASP A 112 -18.96 -3.99 10.77
N PRO A 113 -19.22 -5.31 10.95
CA PRO A 113 -18.17 -6.27 11.22
C PRO A 113 -17.18 -6.41 10.05
N GLU A 114 -17.61 -6.15 8.81
CA GLU A 114 -16.77 -6.28 7.63
C GLU A 114 -15.73 -5.15 7.55
N ALA A 115 -16.11 -3.92 7.89
CA ALA A 115 -15.18 -2.79 8.03
C ALA A 115 -14.08 -3.09 9.07
N TRP A 116 -14.43 -3.74 10.18
CA TRP A 116 -13.44 -4.15 11.19
C TRP A 116 -12.54 -5.30 10.73
N VAL A 117 -13.06 -6.26 9.95
CA VAL A 117 -12.25 -7.33 9.35
C VAL A 117 -11.23 -6.75 8.38
N THR A 118 -11.64 -5.84 7.49
CA THR A 118 -10.74 -5.22 6.51
C THR A 118 -9.69 -4.34 7.17
N LEU A 119 -10.05 -3.57 8.19
CA LEU A 119 -9.07 -2.83 9.00
C LEU A 119 -8.04 -3.76 9.66
N ALA A 120 -8.48 -4.89 10.22
CA ALA A 120 -7.59 -5.87 10.83
C ALA A 120 -6.61 -6.48 9.80
N LEU A 121 -7.09 -6.81 8.60
CA LEU A 121 -6.24 -7.32 7.51
C LEU A 121 -5.17 -6.30 7.11
N THR A 122 -5.55 -5.01 7.00
CA THR A 122 -4.60 -3.94 6.65
C THR A 122 -3.56 -3.73 7.73
N LEU A 123 -3.96 -3.71 9.01
CA LEU A 123 -3.04 -3.58 10.14
C LEU A 123 -2.04 -4.75 10.22
N VAL A 124 -2.49 -5.98 9.98
CA VAL A 124 -1.61 -7.15 9.92
C VAL A 124 -0.68 -7.10 8.69
N GLY A 125 -1.20 -6.61 7.56
CA GLY A 125 -0.46 -6.40 6.32
C GLY A 125 0.62 -5.32 6.37
N LEU A 126 0.56 -4.40 7.36
CA LEU A 126 1.63 -3.43 7.64
C LEU A 126 2.92 -4.09 8.14
N SER A 127 2.85 -5.33 8.61
CA SER A 127 4.02 -6.00 9.19
C SER A 127 5.16 -6.07 8.17
N THR A 128 6.37 -5.68 8.60
CA THR A 128 7.58 -5.62 7.77
C THR A 128 8.12 -6.99 7.35
N ILE A 129 7.36 -8.05 7.61
CA ILE A 129 7.73 -9.45 7.43
C ILE A 129 7.59 -9.86 5.97
N LEU A 130 6.75 -9.16 5.20
CA LEU A 130 6.47 -9.46 3.81
C LEU A 130 7.38 -8.70 2.84
N ALA A 131 8.01 -9.44 1.94
CA ALA A 131 8.65 -8.85 0.76
C ALA A 131 7.59 -8.26 -0.18
N SER A 132 7.87 -7.09 -0.77
CA SER A 132 6.89 -6.29 -1.54
C SER A 132 6.14 -7.05 -2.65
N PRO A 133 6.70 -8.03 -3.39
CA PRO A 133 5.94 -8.80 -4.37
C PRO A 133 4.83 -9.66 -3.80
N ALA A 134 5.10 -10.38 -2.70
CA ALA A 134 4.09 -11.19 -2.02
C ALA A 134 3.01 -10.29 -1.42
N LYS A 135 3.41 -9.13 -0.89
CA LYS A 135 2.50 -8.11 -0.39
C LYS A 135 1.61 -7.52 -1.49
N GLY A 136 2.13 -7.26 -2.69
CA GLY A 136 1.35 -6.82 -3.85
C GLY A 136 0.27 -7.82 -4.23
N ILE A 137 0.60 -9.11 -4.32
CA ILE A 137 -0.38 -10.18 -4.59
C ILE A 137 -1.44 -10.24 -3.49
N LEU A 138 -1.04 -10.15 -2.21
CA LEU A 138 -1.97 -10.18 -1.09
C LEU A 138 -2.89 -8.96 -1.04
N LYS A 139 -2.38 -7.75 -1.31
CA LYS A 139 -3.17 -6.52 -1.43
C LYS A 139 -4.27 -6.67 -2.49
N LEU A 140 -3.89 -7.16 -3.68
CA LEU A 140 -4.85 -7.42 -4.75
C LEU A 140 -5.90 -8.45 -4.32
N ALA A 141 -5.48 -9.56 -3.72
CA ALA A 141 -6.41 -10.57 -3.22
C ALA A 141 -7.39 -10.00 -2.17
N VAL A 142 -6.91 -9.20 -1.22
CA VAL A 142 -7.73 -8.55 -0.20
C VAL A 142 -8.74 -7.58 -0.82
N ILE A 143 -8.31 -6.70 -1.74
CA ILE A 143 -9.19 -5.74 -2.43
C ILE A 143 -10.39 -6.46 -3.05
N HIS A 144 -10.15 -7.57 -3.74
CA HIS A 144 -11.23 -8.32 -4.39
C HIS A 144 -12.17 -9.02 -3.43
N THR A 145 -11.77 -9.23 -2.17
CA THR A 145 -12.60 -9.87 -1.11
C THR A 145 -13.48 -8.91 -0.33
N GLN A 146 -13.26 -7.60 -0.43
CA GLN A 146 -14.07 -6.60 0.27
C GLN A 146 -15.51 -6.59 -0.26
N GLY A 147 -16.48 -6.62 0.64
CA GLY A 147 -17.92 -6.66 0.33
C GLY A 147 -18.41 -8.03 -0.15
N LYS A 148 -17.59 -9.09 -0.10
CA LYS A 148 -17.91 -10.40 -0.70
C LYS A 148 -17.96 -11.53 0.33
N SER A 149 -19.10 -12.20 0.41
CA SER A 149 -19.33 -13.33 1.32
C SER A 149 -18.60 -14.62 0.92
N ASN A 150 -18.15 -14.75 -0.34
CA ASN A 150 -17.38 -15.90 -0.81
C ASN A 150 -15.97 -15.47 -1.24
N VAL A 151 -15.05 -15.55 -0.28
CA VAL A 151 -13.62 -15.23 -0.45
C VAL A 151 -12.98 -16.01 -1.60
N GLY A 152 -13.40 -17.26 -1.83
CA GLY A 152 -12.87 -18.10 -2.91
C GLY A 152 -13.20 -17.56 -4.30
N ASN A 153 -14.46 -17.17 -4.53
CA ASN A 153 -14.89 -16.56 -5.78
C ASN A 153 -14.33 -15.14 -5.94
N ALA A 154 -14.26 -14.41 -4.84
CA ALA A 154 -13.70 -13.07 -4.79
C ALA A 154 -12.25 -13.02 -5.29
N VAL A 155 -11.37 -13.88 -4.76
CA VAL A 155 -9.98 -13.94 -5.22
C VAL A 155 -9.90 -14.43 -6.67
N ALA A 156 -10.82 -15.31 -7.11
CA ALA A 156 -10.89 -15.74 -8.50
C ALA A 156 -11.21 -14.57 -9.45
N ASP A 157 -12.08 -13.63 -9.06
CA ASP A 157 -12.32 -12.39 -9.81
C ASP A 157 -11.03 -11.55 -9.94
N GLY A 158 -10.20 -11.58 -8.90
CA GLY A 158 -8.91 -10.88 -8.86
C GLY A 158 -7.77 -11.49 -9.66
N THR A 159 -7.96 -12.71 -10.20
CA THR A 159 -6.94 -13.46 -10.96
C THR A 159 -6.31 -12.61 -12.06
N ARG A 160 -7.11 -11.79 -12.76
CA ARG A 160 -6.62 -10.95 -13.87
C ARG A 160 -5.66 -9.86 -13.36
N SER A 161 -6.04 -9.12 -12.31
CA SER A 161 -5.15 -8.12 -11.70
C SER A 161 -3.85 -8.72 -11.16
N ILE A 162 -3.91 -9.88 -10.51
CA ILE A 162 -2.73 -10.60 -9.99
C ILE A 162 -1.83 -11.05 -11.15
N ALA A 163 -2.41 -11.64 -12.19
CA ALA A 163 -1.66 -12.05 -13.38
C ALA A 163 -1.03 -10.85 -14.11
N SER A 164 -1.78 -9.74 -14.25
CA SER A 164 -1.28 -8.49 -14.84
C SER A 164 -0.11 -7.90 -14.04
N PHE A 165 -0.20 -7.90 -12.71
CA PHE A 165 0.89 -7.46 -11.85
C PHE A 165 2.14 -8.33 -12.00
N ILE A 166 1.98 -9.66 -11.97
CA ILE A 166 3.11 -10.58 -12.13
C ILE A 166 3.74 -10.41 -13.51
N ALA A 167 2.95 -10.31 -14.58
CA ALA A 167 3.44 -10.23 -15.95
C ALA A 167 3.97 -8.84 -16.36
N ALA A 168 3.70 -7.79 -15.58
CA ALA A 168 4.13 -6.44 -15.91
C ALA A 168 5.66 -6.38 -16.10
N PRO A 169 6.19 -5.79 -17.19
CA PRO A 169 7.64 -5.71 -17.44
C PRO A 169 8.41 -5.08 -16.28
N ASN A 170 7.82 -4.07 -15.66
CA ASN A 170 8.33 -3.38 -14.48
C ASN A 170 8.37 -4.28 -13.24
N SER A 171 7.41 -5.19 -13.09
CA SER A 171 7.40 -6.17 -12.01
C SER A 171 8.45 -7.26 -12.27
N GLN A 172 8.50 -7.78 -13.49
CA GLN A 172 9.48 -8.81 -13.91
C GLN A 172 10.93 -8.31 -13.85
N SER A 173 11.20 -7.05 -14.15
CA SER A 173 12.55 -6.48 -14.07
C SER A 173 13.08 -6.43 -12.63
N LEU A 174 12.19 -6.34 -11.64
CA LEU A 174 12.52 -6.26 -10.23
C LEU A 174 12.53 -7.61 -9.52
N MET A 175 11.54 -8.44 -9.84
CA MET A 175 11.41 -9.78 -9.28
C MET A 175 12.38 -10.77 -9.96
N GLY A 176 12.89 -10.43 -11.15
CA GLY A 176 13.55 -11.36 -12.05
C GLY A 176 12.52 -12.22 -12.81
N PRO A 177 12.97 -13.18 -13.65
CA PRO A 177 12.09 -14.16 -14.26
C PRO A 177 11.53 -15.08 -13.17
N VAL A 178 10.38 -14.69 -12.60
CA VAL A 178 9.71 -15.45 -11.54
C VAL A 178 8.63 -16.31 -12.15
N ASN A 179 8.65 -17.60 -11.81
CA ASN A 179 7.54 -18.48 -12.10
C ASN A 179 6.27 -17.94 -11.41
N PRO A 180 5.21 -17.55 -12.15
CA PRO A 180 3.98 -17.00 -11.58
C PRO A 180 3.37 -17.89 -10.49
N SER A 181 3.36 -19.21 -10.66
CA SER A 181 2.81 -20.14 -9.66
C SER A 181 3.62 -20.10 -8.36
N LEU A 182 4.95 -20.04 -8.45
CA LEU A 182 5.83 -19.89 -7.29
C LEU A 182 5.60 -18.56 -6.56
N ALA A 183 5.41 -17.45 -7.30
CA ALA A 183 5.11 -16.15 -6.69
C ALA A 183 3.80 -16.19 -5.87
N ILE A 184 2.77 -16.81 -6.45
CA ILE A 184 1.45 -16.95 -5.82
C ILE A 184 1.53 -17.87 -4.60
N ARG A 185 2.25 -19.00 -4.68
CA ARG A 185 2.48 -19.89 -3.53
C ARG A 185 3.21 -19.17 -2.40
N ARG A 186 4.22 -18.34 -2.71
CA ARG A 186 4.91 -17.53 -1.69
C ARG A 186 3.98 -16.51 -1.02
N ALA A 187 3.06 -15.91 -1.77
CA ALA A 187 2.03 -15.06 -1.20
C ALA A 187 1.08 -15.86 -0.29
N ALA A 188 0.72 -17.09 -0.66
CA ALA A 188 -0.05 -17.99 0.19
C ALA A 188 0.70 -18.40 1.47
N ASP A 189 1.99 -18.71 1.38
CA ASP A 189 2.84 -19.05 2.54
C ASP A 189 3.01 -17.85 3.49
N ALA A 190 3.11 -16.65 2.93
CA ALA A 190 3.15 -15.40 3.68
C ALA A 190 1.93 -15.21 4.60
N ILE A 191 0.76 -15.76 4.25
CA ILE A 191 -0.44 -15.71 5.10
C ILE A 191 -0.23 -16.47 6.41
N ASP A 192 0.56 -17.55 6.44
CA ASP A 192 0.84 -18.25 7.71
C ASP A 192 1.69 -17.40 8.65
N LEU A 193 2.60 -16.58 8.10
CA LEU A 193 3.36 -15.60 8.89
C LEU A 193 2.45 -14.51 9.44
N LEU A 194 1.54 -13.99 8.61
CA LEU A 194 0.56 -12.99 9.05
C LEU A 194 -0.36 -13.52 10.16
N LYS A 195 -0.82 -14.76 10.03
CA LYS A 195 -1.66 -15.43 11.03
C LYS A 195 -0.94 -15.58 12.37
N ALA A 196 0.36 -15.87 12.35
CA ALA A 196 1.16 -15.97 13.57
C ALA A 196 1.28 -14.62 14.31
N GLU A 197 1.22 -13.50 13.58
CA GLU A 197 1.25 -12.14 14.12
C GLU A 197 -0.13 -11.60 14.53
N LEU A 198 -1.22 -12.31 14.22
CA LEU A 198 -2.61 -11.87 14.42
C LEU A 198 -3.06 -12.00 15.89
N SER A 199 -2.24 -11.50 16.82
CA SER A 199 -2.67 -11.27 18.19
C SER A 199 -3.26 -9.87 18.32
N ILE A 200 -4.33 -9.72 19.09
CA ILE A 200 -4.98 -8.41 19.31
C ILE A 200 -3.97 -7.39 19.84
N SER A 201 -3.11 -7.78 20.79
CA SER A 201 -2.05 -6.91 21.31
C SER A 201 -1.13 -6.40 20.20
N ARG A 202 -0.66 -7.28 19.32
CA ARG A 202 0.23 -6.91 18.20
C ARG A 202 -0.44 -5.99 17.18
N VAL A 203 -1.71 -6.24 16.88
CA VAL A 203 -2.51 -5.41 15.97
C VAL A 203 -2.70 -4.01 16.57
N LEU A 204 -3.02 -3.91 17.86
CA LEU A 204 -3.17 -2.63 18.55
C LEU A 204 -1.86 -1.86 18.66
N GLU A 205 -0.75 -2.54 18.95
CA GLU A 205 0.60 -1.95 18.94
C GLU A 205 0.97 -1.40 17.56
N THR A 206 0.67 -2.15 16.50
CA THR A 206 0.88 -1.72 15.12
C THR A 206 0.07 -0.47 14.80
N PHE A 207 -1.20 -0.42 15.24
CA PHE A 207 -2.06 0.75 15.08
C PHE A 207 -1.48 1.98 15.83
N ASP A 208 -1.05 1.81 17.08
CA ASP A 208 -0.45 2.91 17.87
C ASP A 208 0.85 3.43 17.25
N ALA A 209 1.71 2.52 16.79
CA ALA A 209 2.95 2.86 16.10
C ALA A 209 2.69 3.61 14.79
N TRP A 210 1.66 3.22 14.04
CA TRP A 210 1.24 3.91 12.84
C TRP A 210 0.73 5.33 13.15
N LEU A 211 -0.19 5.48 14.10
CA LEU A 211 -0.73 6.78 14.50
C LEU A 211 0.38 7.75 14.93
N THR A 212 1.36 7.25 15.70
CA THR A 212 2.52 8.03 16.13
C THR A 212 3.34 8.52 14.94
N GLN A 213 3.65 7.64 13.99
CA GLN A 213 4.43 8.02 12.79
C GLN A 213 3.70 9.06 11.93
N VAL A 214 2.40 8.90 11.73
CA VAL A 214 1.55 9.83 10.97
C VAL A 214 1.47 11.20 11.67
N GLU A 215 1.32 11.21 13.00
CA GLU A 215 1.34 12.45 13.79
C GLU A 215 2.69 13.16 13.72
N ASP A 216 3.79 12.42 13.80
CA ASP A 216 5.14 12.98 13.68
C ASP A 216 5.37 13.67 12.32
N ILE A 217 4.83 13.10 11.24
CA ILE A 217 4.90 13.71 9.90
C ILE A 217 4.07 14.99 9.86
N ARG A 218 2.83 14.95 10.35
CA ARG A 218 1.93 16.11 10.41
C ARG A 218 2.53 17.25 11.21
N LEU A 219 3.13 16.95 12.38
CA LEU A 219 3.80 17.95 13.23
C LEU A 219 5.04 18.54 12.55
N TRP A 220 5.85 17.70 11.92
CA TRP A 220 7.05 18.14 11.21
C TRP A 220 6.71 19.08 10.03
N ALA A 221 5.70 18.72 9.23
CA ALA A 221 5.27 19.49 8.07
C ALA A 221 4.38 20.70 8.40
N ASN A 222 3.99 20.88 9.67
CA ASN A 222 2.99 21.85 10.12
C ASN A 222 3.25 23.31 9.70
N LYS A 223 4.50 23.73 9.54
CA LYS A 223 4.81 25.13 9.13
C LYS A 223 4.67 25.37 7.62
N GLN A 224 4.58 24.31 6.83
CA GLN A 224 4.73 24.32 5.38
C GLN A 224 3.44 23.89 4.66
N MET A 225 2.53 23.23 5.38
CA MET A 225 1.24 22.80 4.86
C MET A 225 0.35 24.00 4.48
N THR A 226 -0.48 23.80 3.46
CA THR A 226 -1.56 24.74 3.14
C THR A 226 -2.71 24.59 4.16
N PRO A 227 -3.61 25.58 4.30
CA PRO A 227 -4.79 25.45 5.16
C PRO A 227 -5.65 24.21 4.84
N PHE A 228 -5.77 23.87 3.56
CA PHE A 228 -6.47 22.67 3.10
C PHE A 228 -5.80 21.39 3.60
N MET A 229 -4.48 21.28 3.46
CA MET A 229 -3.73 20.13 4.00
C MET A 229 -3.97 19.99 5.51
N HIS A 230 -3.83 21.09 6.26
CA HIS A 230 -4.08 21.07 7.72
C HIS A 230 -5.46 20.52 8.06
N GLN A 231 -6.50 21.04 7.40
CA GLN A 231 -7.87 20.61 7.63
C GLN A 231 -8.03 19.11 7.36
N TRP A 232 -7.47 18.62 6.25
CA TRP A 232 -7.57 17.21 5.87
C TRP A 232 -6.85 16.31 6.88
N TRP A 233 -5.60 16.61 7.19
CA TRP A 233 -4.77 15.82 8.11
C TRP A 233 -5.38 15.76 9.52
N ASP A 234 -5.87 16.88 10.04
CA ASP A 234 -6.46 16.96 11.38
C ASP A 234 -7.76 16.15 11.46
N ALA A 235 -8.62 16.24 10.44
CA ALA A 235 -9.85 15.46 10.38
C ALA A 235 -9.56 13.95 10.34
N HIS A 236 -8.59 13.51 9.52
CA HIS A 236 -8.28 12.09 9.36
C HIS A 236 -7.55 11.50 10.58
N LEU A 237 -6.67 12.26 11.24
CA LEU A 237 -6.06 11.86 12.51
C LEU A 237 -7.11 11.75 13.62
N MET A 238 -8.06 12.68 13.70
CA MET A 238 -9.14 12.63 14.68
C MET A 238 -10.05 11.41 14.46
N MET A 239 -10.40 11.12 13.20
CA MET A 239 -11.14 9.93 12.81
C MET A 239 -10.40 8.65 13.21
N ALA A 240 -9.13 8.51 12.83
CA ALA A 240 -8.32 7.33 13.12
C ALA A 240 -8.16 7.09 14.63
N ARG A 241 -8.01 8.16 15.44
CA ARG A 241 -8.01 8.07 16.91
C ARG A 241 -9.34 7.58 17.47
N SER A 242 -10.44 8.04 16.91
CA SER A 242 -11.79 7.61 17.32
C SER A 242 -12.00 6.12 17.05
N VAL A 243 -11.57 5.64 15.88
CA VAL A 243 -11.56 4.20 15.54
C VAL A 243 -10.64 3.41 16.47
N ARG A 244 -9.42 3.91 16.71
CA ARG A 244 -8.45 3.27 17.62
C ARG A 244 -8.99 3.08 19.03
N ALA A 245 -9.82 4.00 19.53
CA ALA A 245 -10.44 3.88 20.85
C ALA A 245 -11.42 2.70 20.95
N LEU A 246 -12.09 2.35 19.86
CA LEU A 246 -13.04 1.22 19.78
C LEU A 246 -12.34 -0.12 19.47
N ALA A 247 -11.15 -0.05 18.87
CA ALA A 247 -10.40 -1.20 18.35
C ALA A 247 -10.21 -2.37 19.34
N PRO A 248 -9.92 -2.18 20.64
CA PRO A 248 -9.69 -3.32 21.55
C PRO A 248 -10.88 -4.28 21.62
N THR A 249 -12.11 -3.76 21.62
CA THR A 249 -13.31 -4.57 21.66
C THR A 249 -13.62 -5.11 20.27
N LYS A 250 -13.72 -4.22 19.28
CA LYS A 250 -14.21 -4.56 17.95
C LYS A 250 -13.27 -5.48 17.16
N LEU A 251 -11.96 -5.33 17.30
CA LEU A 251 -10.98 -6.24 16.68
C LEU A 251 -10.99 -7.62 17.35
N THR A 252 -11.29 -7.68 18.65
CA THR A 252 -11.48 -8.97 19.34
C THR A 252 -12.68 -9.70 18.77
N ASP A 253 -13.80 -9.00 18.59
CA ASP A 253 -15.03 -9.55 18.02
C ASP A 253 -14.85 -10.01 16.56
N SER A 254 -14.03 -9.30 15.77
CA SER A 254 -13.80 -9.63 14.36
C SER A 254 -12.67 -10.65 14.12
N SER A 255 -11.82 -10.95 15.12
CA SER A 255 -10.62 -11.80 14.98
C SER A 255 -10.86 -13.14 14.28
N ALA A 256 -11.92 -13.86 14.64
CA ALA A 256 -12.24 -15.15 14.04
C ALA A 256 -12.61 -15.01 12.55
N ALA A 257 -13.35 -13.96 12.19
CA ALA A 257 -13.70 -13.66 10.81
C ALA A 257 -12.45 -13.24 10.01
N THR A 258 -11.55 -12.44 10.59
CA THR A 258 -10.27 -12.08 9.95
C THR A 258 -9.42 -13.32 9.66
N MET A 259 -9.31 -14.24 10.62
CA MET A 259 -8.61 -15.52 10.42
C MET A 259 -9.25 -16.36 9.32
N ALA A 260 -10.58 -16.46 9.29
CA ALA A 260 -11.30 -17.18 8.25
C ALA A 260 -11.07 -16.57 6.86
N THR A 261 -11.05 -15.24 6.75
CA THR A 261 -10.76 -14.54 5.49
C THR A 261 -9.34 -14.82 5.02
N LEU A 262 -8.33 -14.77 5.90
CA LEU A 262 -6.96 -15.13 5.56
C LEU A 262 -6.83 -16.57 5.04
N GLU A 263 -7.48 -17.53 5.69
CA GLU A 263 -7.50 -18.93 5.23
C GLU A 263 -8.19 -19.08 3.87
N GLY A 264 -9.29 -18.35 3.67
CA GLY A 264 -10.01 -18.31 2.40
C GLY A 264 -9.13 -17.78 1.26
N ILE A 265 -8.40 -16.68 1.51
CA ILE A 265 -7.46 -16.09 0.55
C ILE A 265 -6.35 -17.10 0.25
N LYS A 266 -5.74 -17.68 1.27
CA LYS A 266 -4.66 -18.68 1.12
C LYS A 266 -5.11 -19.84 0.23
N ALA A 267 -6.27 -20.43 0.52
CA ALA A 267 -6.80 -21.54 -0.25
C ALA A 267 -7.08 -21.14 -1.70
N ALA A 268 -7.55 -19.92 -1.95
CA ALA A 268 -7.79 -19.43 -3.30
C ALA A 268 -6.50 -19.20 -4.08
N LEU A 269 -5.47 -18.61 -3.46
CA LEU A 269 -4.15 -18.43 -4.07
C LEU A 269 -3.51 -19.79 -4.43
N LEU A 270 -3.59 -20.78 -3.54
CA LEU A 270 -3.07 -22.12 -3.82
C LEU A 270 -3.77 -22.77 -5.03
N ARG A 271 -5.11 -22.67 -5.11
CA ARG A 271 -5.86 -23.15 -6.29
C ARG A 271 -5.44 -22.44 -7.57
N MET A 272 -5.24 -21.12 -7.52
CA MET A 272 -4.77 -20.34 -8.67
C MET A 272 -3.37 -20.80 -9.12
N ALA A 273 -2.46 -21.07 -8.17
CA ALA A 273 -1.13 -21.58 -8.49
C ALA A 273 -1.18 -22.97 -9.13
N ASP A 274 -2.02 -23.88 -8.62
CA ASP A 274 -2.20 -25.22 -9.18
C ASP A 274 -2.72 -25.17 -10.62
N GLN A 275 -3.72 -24.31 -10.89
CA GLN A 275 -4.25 -24.10 -12.25
C GLN A 275 -3.21 -23.54 -13.23
N LEU A 276 -2.35 -22.63 -12.74
CA LEU A 276 -1.25 -22.11 -13.54
C LEU A 276 -0.21 -23.18 -13.84
N ASP A 277 0.15 -24.02 -12.88
CA ASP A 277 1.09 -25.14 -13.09
C ASP A 277 0.55 -26.14 -14.13
N GLU A 278 -0.75 -26.46 -14.09
CA GLU A 278 -1.41 -27.30 -15.11
C GLU A 278 -1.36 -26.68 -16.51
N THR A 279 -1.50 -25.35 -16.61
CA THR A 279 -1.47 -24.62 -17.88
C THR A 279 -0.04 -24.41 -18.41
N LEU A 280 0.94 -24.25 -17.51
CA LEU A 280 2.34 -23.94 -17.81
C LEU A 280 3.26 -25.17 -17.87
N ALA A 281 2.72 -26.38 -17.65
CA ALA A 281 3.41 -27.66 -17.79
C ALA A 281 3.92 -27.87 -19.23
N GLY A 282 4.99 -27.17 -19.60
CA GLY A 282 5.58 -27.16 -20.93
C GLY A 282 6.58 -26.03 -21.22
N THR A 283 6.61 -24.93 -20.44
CA THR A 283 7.21 -23.68 -20.96
C THR A 283 8.25 -22.97 -20.10
N PHE A 284 8.46 -23.32 -18.83
CA PHE A 284 9.40 -22.57 -17.99
C PHE A 284 10.29 -23.46 -17.10
N GLY A 285 11.60 -23.21 -17.13
CA GLY A 285 12.58 -23.85 -16.25
C GLY A 285 12.62 -23.24 -14.85
N ASN A 286 13.06 -24.04 -13.87
CA ASN A 286 13.24 -23.64 -12.47
C ASN A 286 14.26 -22.49 -12.37
N VAL A 287 13.80 -21.28 -12.03
CA VAL A 287 14.69 -20.17 -11.63
C VAL A 287 14.38 -19.79 -10.18
N SER A 288 15.44 -19.74 -9.35
CA SER A 288 15.34 -19.34 -7.95
C SER A 288 15.29 -17.82 -7.79
N PRO A 289 14.35 -17.24 -7.02
CA PRO A 289 14.19 -15.79 -6.81
C PRO A 289 14.81 -15.27 -5.50
N ASP A 290 16.00 -15.74 -5.09
CA ASP A 290 16.59 -15.38 -3.79
C ASP A 290 17.13 -13.94 -3.70
N THR A 291 17.19 -13.20 -4.81
CA THR A 291 17.78 -11.85 -4.89
C THR A 291 16.91 -10.71 -4.35
N PHE A 292 15.62 -10.94 -4.06
CA PHE A 292 14.71 -9.88 -3.61
C PHE A 292 14.72 -9.68 -2.07
N ARG A 293 14.99 -10.72 -1.27
CA ARG A 293 14.77 -10.71 0.20
C ARG A 293 15.66 -9.77 1.00
N GLU A 294 16.88 -9.46 0.52
CA GLU A 294 17.87 -8.77 1.35
C GLU A 294 17.81 -7.23 1.26
N ARG A 295 17.34 -6.66 0.14
CA ARG A 295 17.38 -5.20 -0.09
C ARG A 295 16.24 -4.40 0.55
N HIS A 296 15.13 -5.04 0.90
CA HIS A 296 13.91 -4.36 1.35
C HIS A 296 13.73 -4.28 2.88
N ARG A 297 14.42 -5.13 3.65
CA ARG A 297 14.18 -5.27 5.11
C ARG A 297 14.53 -4.02 5.91
N GLU A 298 15.47 -3.20 5.43
CA GLU A 298 16.00 -2.04 6.17
C GLU A 298 15.17 -0.75 5.98
N SER A 299 14.38 -0.64 4.91
CA SER A 299 13.64 0.59 4.59
C SER A 299 12.24 0.65 5.22
N ILE A 300 11.63 -0.49 5.55
CA ILE A 300 10.18 -0.57 5.84
C ILE A 300 9.82 -0.10 7.29
N ALA A 301 10.79 0.01 8.20
CA ALA A 301 10.51 0.18 9.62
C ALA A 301 10.24 1.62 10.11
N ASN A 302 10.35 2.65 9.26
CA ASN A 302 10.22 4.05 9.72
C ASN A 302 9.64 5.00 8.65
N LEU A 303 8.31 4.99 8.49
CA LEU A 303 7.57 5.88 7.57
C LEU A 303 7.93 7.35 7.82
N SER A 304 8.01 7.77 9.08
CA SER A 304 8.33 9.15 9.46
C SER A 304 9.72 9.57 8.97
N ALA A 305 10.75 8.76 9.22
CA ALA A 305 12.11 9.05 8.76
C ALA A 305 12.23 9.02 7.23
N ASN A 306 11.60 8.05 6.57
CA ASN A 306 11.64 7.93 5.12
C ASN A 306 10.97 9.12 4.43
N LEU A 307 9.79 9.52 4.90
CA LEU A 307 9.12 10.69 4.35
C LEU A 307 9.89 11.98 4.62
N LYS A 308 10.46 12.15 5.82
CA LYS A 308 11.35 13.28 6.09
C LYS A 308 12.56 13.30 5.15
N CYS A 309 13.12 12.14 4.81
CA CYS A 309 14.21 12.04 3.84
C CYS A 309 13.78 12.43 2.42
N ILE A 310 12.62 11.92 1.95
CA ILE A 310 12.06 12.28 0.62
C ILE A 310 11.74 13.76 0.54
N LEU A 311 11.06 14.30 1.55
CA LEU A 311 10.65 15.70 1.63
C LEU A 311 11.83 16.64 1.94
N GLY A 312 13.03 16.06 2.10
CA GLY A 312 14.25 16.71 2.56
C GLY A 312 14.18 17.02 4.04
N GLU A 313 15.19 16.60 4.82
CA GLU A 313 15.50 17.36 6.03
C GLU A 313 15.64 18.81 5.59
N LEU A 314 14.71 19.65 6.04
CA LEU A 314 14.89 21.08 6.04
C LEU A 314 16.19 21.29 6.81
N SER A 315 17.29 21.50 6.08
CA SER A 315 18.48 22.09 6.66
C SER A 315 18.00 23.34 7.38
N THR A 316 18.15 23.28 8.71
CA THR A 316 18.03 24.43 9.60
C THR A 316 18.83 25.61 9.08
#